data_AF-A0A4Y2DS48-F1
#
_entry.id   AF-A0A4Y2DS48-F1
#
_cell.length_a   1.000
_cell.length_b   1.000
_cell.length_c   1.000
_cell.angle_alpha   90.00
_cell.angle_beta   90.00
_cell.angle_gamma   90.00
#
_symmetry.space_group_name_H-M   'P 1'
#
loop_
_entity.id
_entity.type
_entity.pdbx_description
1 polymer ?
#
loop_
_entity_poly.entity_id
_entity_poly.type
_entity_poly.pdbx_seq_one_letter_code
_entity_poly.pdbx_strand_id
1 'polypeptide(L)'
;MSIVHSDGLGQFQQDNATPHVSRVSTKWLQEHSSDFRHFHWPPKSPEMNIIEDIRDALLQVVENRSPPPRTPMDLWTVLKDEWCELSPRYF
;
A
#
# COMPACT_ATOMS: atom_id res chain seq x y z
N MET A 1 18.89 9.89 -8.13
CA MET A 1 17.79 9.30 -7.34
C MET A 1 17.95 9.82 -5.92
N SER A 2 17.14 10.79 -5.49
CA SER A 2 17.20 11.31 -4.12
C SER A 2 16.35 10.43 -3.22
N ILE A 3 16.96 9.84 -2.19
CA ILE A 3 16.21 9.26 -1.09
C ILE A 3 15.60 10.44 -0.36
N VAL A 4 14.28 10.59 -0.43
CA VAL A 4 13.55 11.53 0.42
C VAL A 4 13.64 10.95 1.82
N HIS A 5 14.52 11.51 2.65
CA HIS A 5 14.55 11.17 4.06
C HIS A 5 13.25 11.71 4.68
N SER A 6 12.36 10.82 5.10
CA SER A 6 11.25 11.20 5.98
C SER A 6 11.86 11.84 7.22
N ASP A 7 11.19 12.84 7.78
CA ASP A 7 11.51 13.47 9.07
C ASP A 7 11.39 12.53 10.29
N GLY A 8 11.35 11.21 10.09
CA GLY A 8 11.10 10.20 11.11
C GLY A 8 9.66 10.17 11.63
N LEU A 9 8.77 11.07 11.18
CA LEU A 9 7.40 11.16 11.68
C LEU A 9 6.45 10.20 10.97
N GLY A 10 6.78 9.76 9.76
CA GLY A 10 6.02 8.80 8.98
C GLY A 10 5.76 7.52 9.76
N GLN A 11 4.51 7.02 9.69
CA GLN A 11 4.11 5.77 10.32
C GLN A 11 3.92 4.70 9.24
N PHE A 12 4.74 3.64 9.30
CA PHE A 12 4.60 2.48 8.42
C PHE A 12 3.58 1.51 9.01
N GLN A 13 2.52 1.25 8.26
CA GLN A 13 1.45 0.32 8.62
C GLN A 13 1.50 -0.90 7.71
N GLN A 14 1.41 -2.08 8.30
CA GLN A 14 1.25 -3.36 7.62
C GLN A 14 0.49 -4.31 8.55
N ASP A 15 -0.19 -5.31 7.98
CA ASP A 15 -0.83 -6.34 8.77
C ASP A 15 0.18 -7.34 9.39
N ASN A 16 -0.33 -8.27 10.20
CA ASN A 16 0.49 -9.32 10.82
C ASN A 16 0.56 -10.62 9.99
N ALA A 17 0.44 -10.55 8.66
CA ALA A 17 0.60 -11.74 7.82
C ALA A 17 1.97 -12.39 8.05
N THR A 18 2.05 -13.73 7.95
CA THR A 18 3.27 -14.51 8.24
C THR A 18 4.54 -13.96 7.56
N PRO A 19 4.51 -13.52 6.29
CA PRO A 19 5.69 -12.91 5.65
C PRO A 19 6.13 -11.59 6.30
N HIS A 20 5.20 -10.77 6.78
CA HIS A 20 5.46 -9.46 7.40
C HIS A 20 6.07 -9.59 8.79
N VAL A 21 5.68 -10.63 9.54
CA VAL A 21 6.24 -10.94 10.87
C VAL A 21 7.45 -11.88 10.81
N SER A 22 7.95 -12.21 9.61
CA SER A 22 9.12 -13.06 9.45
C SER A 22 10.36 -12.42 10.08
N ARG A 23 11.36 -13.24 10.45
CA ARG A 23 12.63 -12.75 11.01
C ARG A 23 13.33 -11.76 10.08
N VAL A 24 13.25 -11.98 8.77
CA VAL A 24 13.90 -11.12 7.77
C VAL A 24 13.21 -9.75 7.74
N SER A 25 11.89 -9.74 7.63
CA SER A 25 11.09 -8.51 7.58
C SER A 25 11.21 -7.70 8.87
N THR A 26 11.07 -8.35 10.04
CA THR A 26 11.16 -7.69 11.34
C THR A 26 12.56 -7.12 11.62
N LYS A 27 13.62 -7.83 11.21
CA LYS A 27 15.00 -7.32 11.31
C LYS A 27 15.20 -6.06 10.47
N TRP A 28 14.69 -6.05 9.24
CA TRP A 28 14.78 -4.87 8.37
C TRP A 28 14.05 -3.66 8.98
N LEU A 29 12.86 -3.85 9.54
CA LEU A 29 12.10 -2.77 10.20
C LEU A 29 12.82 -2.21 11.43
N GLN A 30 13.52 -3.05 12.19
CA GLN A 30 14.32 -2.61 13.34
C GLN A 30 15.51 -1.77 12.89
N GLU A 31 16.21 -2.19 11.83
CA GLU A 31 17.35 -1.47 11.24
C GLU A 31 16.97 -0.08 10.71
N HIS A 32 15.72 0.11 10.29
CA HIS A 32 15.21 1.38 9.74
C HIS A 32 14.29 2.13 10.71
N SER A 33 14.33 1.81 12.01
CA SER A 33 13.47 2.44 13.02
C SER A 33 13.72 3.94 13.24
N SER A 34 14.84 4.48 12.72
CA SER A 34 15.08 5.93 12.67
C SER A 34 14.33 6.64 11.55
N ASP A 35 13.97 5.93 10.48
CA ASP A 35 13.42 6.52 9.26
C ASP A 35 11.89 6.66 9.35
N PHE A 36 11.25 5.78 10.09
CA PHE A 36 9.80 5.77 10.32
C PHE A 36 9.44 4.97 11.58
N ARG A 37 8.22 5.20 12.08
CA ARG A 37 7.64 4.41 13.18
C ARG A 37 6.84 3.25 12.64
N HIS A 38 7.13 2.03 13.08
CA HIS A 38 6.29 0.87 12.76
C HIS A 38 5.02 0.90 13.62
N PHE A 39 3.85 0.87 12.99
CA PHE A 39 2.57 0.76 13.69
C PHE A 39 2.32 -0.69 14.12
N HIS A 40 1.96 -0.88 15.39
CA HIS A 40 1.59 -2.19 15.89
C HIS A 40 0.14 -2.52 15.50
N TRP A 41 -0.02 -3.36 14.48
CA TRP A 41 -1.34 -3.78 13.99
C TRP A 41 -2.05 -4.71 14.99
N PRO A 42 -3.27 -4.39 15.46
CA PRO A 42 -4.11 -5.31 16.22
C PRO A 42 -4.48 -6.56 15.40
N PRO A 43 -4.47 -7.76 15.99
CA PRO A 43 -4.90 -8.97 15.30
C PRO A 43 -6.36 -8.86 14.84
N LYS A 44 -6.64 -9.34 13.61
CA LYS A 44 -7.99 -9.44 13.03
C LYS A 44 -8.72 -8.09 12.86
N SER A 45 -7.99 -7.02 12.58
CA SER A 45 -8.55 -5.69 12.30
C SER A 45 -8.38 -5.27 10.83
N PRO A 46 -9.03 -5.93 9.85
CA PRO A 46 -8.97 -5.50 8.45
C PRO A 46 -9.60 -4.11 8.23
N GLU A 47 -10.55 -3.71 9.07
CA GLU A 47 -11.28 -2.43 8.99
C GLU A 47 -10.39 -1.19 9.15
N MET A 48 -9.19 -1.35 9.72
CA MET A 48 -8.26 -0.24 9.87
C MET A 48 -7.40 -0.02 8.62
N ASN A 49 -7.49 -0.90 7.63
CA ASN A 49 -6.58 -0.92 6.49
C ASN A 49 -7.09 -0.05 5.34
N ILE A 50 -6.63 1.21 5.30
CA ILE A 50 -6.96 2.20 4.26
C ILE A 50 -6.65 1.66 2.84
N ILE A 51 -5.71 0.71 2.71
CA ILE A 51 -5.41 0.11 1.39
C ILE A 51 -6.59 -0.67 0.82
N GLU A 52 -7.51 -1.19 1.64
CA GLU A 52 -8.69 -1.90 1.15
C GLU A 52 -9.65 -0.92 0.46
N ASP A 53 -9.87 0.27 1.02
CA ASP A 53 -10.69 1.32 0.39
C ASP A 53 -10.09 1.77 -0.95
N ILE A 54 -8.75 1.92 -1.02
CA ILE A 54 -8.04 2.26 -2.24
C ILE A 54 -8.16 1.12 -3.27
N ARG A 55 -7.99 -0.12 -2.82
CA ARG A 55 -8.10 -1.31 -3.68
C ARG A 55 -9.50 -1.43 -4.28
N ASP A 56 -10.54 -1.22 -3.49
CA ASP A 56 -11.93 -1.25 -3.94
C ASP A 56 -12.20 -0.15 -4.98
N ALA A 57 -11.68 1.06 -4.76
CA ALA A 57 -11.79 2.14 -5.73
C ALA A 57 -11.10 1.80 -7.07
N LEU A 58 -9.89 1.25 -7.03
CA LEU A 58 -9.17 0.82 -8.24
C LEU A 58 -9.86 -0.34 -8.94
N LEU A 59 -10.37 -1.32 -8.18
CA LEU A 59 -11.11 -2.46 -8.71
C LEU A 59 -12.36 -2.00 -9.45
N GLN A 60 -13.12 -1.08 -8.85
CA GLN A 60 -14.30 -0.48 -9.49
C GLN A 60 -13.96 0.14 -10.84
N VAL A 61 -12.81 0.84 -10.96
CA VAL A 61 -12.42 1.41 -12.26
C VAL A 61 -12.06 0.32 -13.27
N VAL A 62 -11.30 -0.70 -12.86
CA VAL A 62 -10.94 -1.82 -13.74
C VAL A 62 -12.17 -2.56 -14.25
N GLU A 63 -13.14 -2.83 -13.39
CA GLU A 63 -14.38 -3.56 -13.74
C GLU A 63 -15.28 -2.78 -14.70
N ASN A 64 -15.36 -1.46 -14.57
CA ASN A 64 -16.19 -0.62 -15.43
C ASN A 64 -15.49 -0.16 -16.71
N ARG A 65 -14.21 -0.50 -16.89
CA ARG A 65 -13.44 -0.05 -18.06
C ARG A 65 -13.88 -0.77 -19.32
N SER A 66 -14.11 0.01 -20.38
CA SER A 66 -14.47 -0.52 -21.70
C SER A 66 -13.52 0.06 -22.77
N PRO A 67 -12.78 -0.79 -23.52
CA PRO A 67 -12.71 -2.25 -23.38
C PRO A 67 -12.01 -2.67 -22.06
N PRO A 68 -12.31 -3.87 -21.54
CA PRO A 68 -11.62 -4.38 -20.36
C PRO A 68 -10.13 -4.65 -20.67
N PRO A 69 -9.23 -4.55 -19.68
CA PRO A 69 -7.82 -4.91 -19.86
C PRO A 69 -7.68 -6.37 -20.30
N ARG A 70 -6.89 -6.64 -21.35
CA ARG A 70 -6.78 -7.98 -21.95
C ARG A 70 -5.46 -8.66 -21.62
N THR A 71 -4.46 -7.89 -21.19
CA THR A 71 -3.15 -8.39 -20.80
C THR A 71 -2.75 -7.86 -19.42
N PRO A 72 -1.81 -8.52 -18.72
CA PRO A 72 -1.25 -7.98 -17.48
C PRO A 72 -0.62 -6.59 -17.65
N MET A 73 -0.08 -6.30 -18.84
CA MET A 73 0.49 -4.98 -19.17
C MET A 73 -0.59 -3.91 -19.29
N ASP A 74 -1.74 -4.24 -19.88
CA ASP A 74 -2.89 -3.35 -19.94
C ASP A 74 -3.39 -3.06 -18.52
N LEU A 75 -3.59 -4.10 -17.70
CA LEU A 75 -4.04 -3.94 -16.32
C LEU A 75 -3.07 -3.08 -15.52
N TRP A 76 -1.77 -3.30 -15.64
CA TRP A 76 -0.74 -2.48 -14.99
C TRP A 76 -0.79 -1.01 -15.43
N THR A 77 -1.03 -0.76 -16.71
CA THR A 77 -1.16 0.61 -17.24
C THR A 77 -2.37 1.30 -16.65
N VAL A 78 -3.52 0.62 -16.67
CA VAL A 78 -4.77 1.10 -16.05
C VAL A 78 -4.56 1.43 -14.57
N LEU A 79 -4.04 0.49 -13.78
CA LEU A 79 -3.87 0.70 -12.35
C LEU A 79 -2.95 1.89 -12.02
N LYS A 80 -1.88 2.09 -12.80
CA LYS A 80 -0.99 3.26 -12.62
C LYS A 80 -1.68 4.57 -12.97
N ASP A 81 -2.41 4.62 -14.08
CA ASP A 81 -3.11 5.82 -14.51
C ASP A 81 -4.17 6.20 -13.46
N GLU A 82 -4.99 5.25 -13.04
CA GLU A 82 -6.03 5.48 -12.04
C GLU A 82 -5.46 5.82 -10.66
N TRP A 83 -4.33 5.22 -10.27
CA TRP A 83 -3.64 5.56 -9.03
C TRP A 83 -3.24 7.04 -8.98
N CYS A 84 -2.76 7.59 -10.10
CA CYS A 84 -2.39 9.00 -10.19
C CYS A 84 -3.60 9.94 -10.07
N GLU A 85 -4.77 9.48 -10.48
CA GLU A 85 -6.03 10.24 -10.46
C GLU A 85 -6.83 10.04 -9.16
N LEU A 86 -6.36 9.19 -8.24
CA LEU A 86 -7.02 8.99 -6.94
C LEU A 86 -7.07 10.31 -6.16
N SER A 87 -8.26 10.59 -5.64
CA SER A 87 -8.48 11.79 -4.83
C SER A 87 -7.59 11.79 -3.58
N PRO A 88 -7.04 12.95 -3.16
CA PRO A 88 -6.29 13.07 -1.92
C PRO A 88 -7.05 12.60 -0.67
N ARG A 89 -8.38 12.47 -0.72
CA ARG A 89 -9.18 11.94 0.39
C ARG A 89 -8.82 10.50 0.79
N TYR A 90 -8.16 9.76 -0.09
CA TYR A 90 -7.69 8.39 0.17
C TYR A 90 -6.32 8.34 0.86
N PHE A 91 -5.63 9.48 1.01
CA PHE A 91 -4.26 9.57 1.51
C PHE A 91 -4.12 10.46 2.75
#